data_AF-A0A3S1F2C9-F1
#
_entry.id   AF-A0A3S1F2C9-F1
#
_cell.length_a   1.000
_cell.length_b   1.000
_cell.length_c   1.000
_cell.angle_alpha   90.00
_cell.angle_beta   90.00
_cell.angle_gamma   90.00
#
_symmetry.space_group_name_H-M   'P 1'
#
loop_
_entity.id
_entity.type
_entity.pdbx_description
1 polymer ?
#
loop_
_entity_poly.entity_id
_entity_poly.type
_entity_poly.pdbx_seq_one_letter_code
_entity_poly.pdbx_strand_id
1 'polypeptide(L)' 'MRIAVLADIHGNVLALDAVLDDLRQRGGADLLVNLGDCVSGPLWPRETMERLEALALPTVRGNHDRRVA' A
#
# COMPACT_ATOMS: atom_id res chain seq x y z
N MET A 1 6.84 -5.11 -19.99
CA MET A 1 7.08 -4.94 -18.55
C MET A 1 6.21 -3.82 -18.02
N ARG A 2 5.29 -4.10 -17.10
CA ARG A 2 4.37 -3.16 -16.44
C ARG A 2 4.71 -3.10 -14.95
N ILE A 3 4.87 -1.89 -14.42
CA ILE A 3 5.12 -1.65 -13.00
C ILE A 3 3.92 -0.90 -12.44
N ALA A 4 3.36 -1.39 -11.33
CA ALA A 4 2.35 -0.71 -10.55
C ALA A 4 2.99 -0.10 -9.29
N VAL A 5 2.55 1.10 -8.94
CA VAL A 5 3.13 1.89 -7.85
C VAL A 5 1.99 2.31 -6.93
N LEU A 6 2.08 1.90 -5.66
CA LEU A 6 1.22 2.34 -4.57
C LEU A 6 1.93 3.44 -3.78
N ALA A 7 1.18 4.39 -3.25
CA ALA A 7 1.71 5.46 -2.40
C ALA A 7 0.60 6.00 -1.49
N ASP A 8 1.00 6.59 -0.36
CA ASP A 8 0.17 7.45 0.49
C ASP A 8 -1.16 6.78 0.90
N ILE A 9 -1.08 5.53 1.35
CA ILE A 9 -2.27 4.73 1.72
C ILE A 9 -2.92 5.29 3.00
N HIS A 10 -2.12 5.86 3.91
CA HIS A 10 -2.61 6.54 5.11
C HIS A 10 -3.66 5.75 5.93
N GLY A 11 -3.45 4.44 6.07
CA GLY A 11 -4.33 3.55 6.83
C GLY A 11 -5.67 3.25 6.15
N ASN A 12 -5.83 3.55 4.86
CA ASN A 12 -7.07 3.32 4.13
C ASN A 12 -7.12 1.93 3.50
N VAL A 13 -7.38 0.90 4.32
CA VAL A 13 -7.43 -0.50 3.85
C VAL A 13 -8.48 -0.72 2.76
N LEU A 14 -9.63 -0.05 2.84
CA LEU A 14 -10.69 -0.18 1.84
C LEU A 14 -10.27 0.38 0.48
N ALA A 15 -9.56 1.52 0.46
CA ALA A 15 -8.99 2.05 -0.77
C ALA A 15 -7.90 1.14 -1.33
N LEU A 16 -7.02 0.61 -0.47
CA LEU A 16 -5.98 -0.34 -0.85
C LEU A 16 -6.57 -1.59 -1.52
N ASP A 17 -7.59 -2.20 -0.91
CA ASP A 17 -8.24 -3.38 -1.50
C ASP A 17 -8.91 -3.06 -2.84
N ALA A 18 -9.59 -1.91 -2.94
CA ALA A 18 -10.21 -1.49 -4.19
C ALA A 18 -9.20 -1.31 -5.34
N VAL A 19 -8.02 -0.70 -5.08
CA VAL A 19 -6.99 -0.53 -6.12
C VAL A 19 -6.27 -1.84 -6.47
N LEU A 20 -6.10 -2.75 -5.51
CA LEU A 20 -5.54 -4.08 -5.77
C LEU A 20 -6.50 -4.92 -6.63
N ASP A 21 -7.80 -4.84 -6.38
CA ASP A 21 -8.81 -5.50 -7.20
C ASP A 21 -8.88 -4.91 -8.61
N ASP A 22 -8.84 -3.58 -8.75
CA ASP A 22 -8.76 -2.93 -10.07
C ASP A 22 -7.49 -3.33 -10.83
N LEU A 23 -6.33 -3.36 -10.16
CA LEU A 23 -5.08 -3.83 -10.76
C LEU A 23 -5.20 -5.28 -11.25
N ARG A 24 -5.81 -6.16 -10.45
CA ARG A 24 -6.05 -7.56 -10.82
C ARG A 24 -6.97 -7.66 -12.05
N GLN A 25 -8.05 -6.87 -12.10
CA GLN A 25 -8.97 -6.85 -13.24
C GLN A 25 -8.32 -6.33 -14.53
N ARG A 26 -7.32 -5.44 -14.43
CA ARG A 26 -6.52 -4.94 -15.56
C ARG A 26 -5.41 -5.91 -16.00
N GLY A 27 -5.38 -7.12 -15.44
CA GLY A 27 -4.41 -8.17 -15.78
C GLY A 27 -3.06 -8.01 -15.09
N GLY A 28 -3.01 -7.32 -13.94
CA GLY A 28 -1.83 -7.25 -13.06
C GLY A 28 -0.65 -6.43 -13.59
N ALA A 29 0.45 -6.51 -12.84
CA ALA A 29 1.74 -5.91 -13.17
C ALA A 29 2.87 -6.93 -12.94
N ASP A 30 3.99 -6.76 -13.64
CA ASP A 30 5.19 -7.59 -13.45
C ASP A 30 5.92 -7.27 -12.14
N LEU A 31 5.72 -6.04 -11.63
CA LEU A 31 6.24 -5.56 -10.36
C LEU A 31 5.23 -4.60 -9.71
N LEU A 32 4.97 -4.79 -8.42
CA LEU A 32 4.19 -3.89 -7.58
C LEU A 32 5.10 -3.36 -6.48
N VAL A 33 5.21 -2.04 -6.34
CA VAL A 33 6.02 -1.38 -5.29
C VAL A 33 5.18 -0.42 -4.47
N ASN A 34 5.60 -0.15 -3.24
CA ASN A 34 4.96 0.79 -2.33
C ASN A 34 5.93 1.94 -1.97
N LEU A 35 5.48 3.18 -2.12
CA LEU A 35 6.28 4.37 -1.85
C LEU A 35 6.20 4.87 -0.39
N GLY A 36 5.46 4.18 0.47
CA GLY A 36 5.39 4.46 1.89
C GLY A 36 4.18 5.32 2.28
N ASP A 37 4.29 5.96 3.45
CA ASP A 37 3.22 6.70 4.12
C ASP A 37 1.98 5.80 4.34
N CYS A 38 2.25 4.65 4.96
CA CYS A 38 1.37 3.50 4.95
C CYS A 38 0.18 3.66 5.91
N VAL A 39 0.42 4.16 7.13
CA VAL A 39 -0.52 3.96 8.27
C VAL A 39 -0.70 5.18 9.17
N SER A 40 -0.49 6.39 8.63
CA SER A 40 -0.79 7.61 9.39
C SER A 40 -2.21 8.10 9.15
N GLY A 41 -2.85 8.63 10.19
CA GLY A 41 -4.22 9.15 10.12
C GLY A 41 -5.22 8.33 10.97
N PRO A 42 -6.52 8.69 10.95
CA PRO A 42 -7.52 8.15 11.86
C PRO A 42 -8.29 6.92 11.30
N LEU A 43 -7.82 6.32 10.21
CA LEU A 43 -8.53 5.23 9.53
C LEU A 43 -8.25 3.87 10.18
N TRP A 44 -7.82 2.88 9.39
CA TRP A 44 -7.58 1.49 9.82
C TRP A 44 -6.09 1.15 9.69
N PRO A 45 -5.21 1.76 10.52
CA PRO A 45 -3.77 1.61 10.39
C PRO A 45 -3.31 0.16 10.61
N ARG A 46 -3.94 -0.56 11.56
CA ARG A 46 -3.60 -1.97 11.84
C ARG A 46 -3.92 -2.86 10.67
N GLU A 47 -5.15 -2.79 10.18
CA GLU A 47 -5.67 -3.62 9.10
C GLU A 47 -4.92 -3.32 7.79
N THR A 48 -4.57 -2.05 7.58
CA THR A 48 -3.72 -1.65 6.45
C THR A 48 -2.31 -2.23 6.56
N MET A 49 -1.70 -2.22 7.74
CA MET A 49 -0.38 -2.81 7.94
C MET A 49 -0.40 -4.33 7.73
N GLU A 50 -1.35 -5.03 8.34
CA GLU A 50 -1.54 -6.48 8.17
C GLU A 50 -1.72 -6.84 6.69
N ARG A 51 -2.48 -6.02 5.96
CA ARG A 51 -2.67 -6.18 4.52
C ARG A 51 -1.38 -5.97 3.73
N LEU A 52 -0.62 -4.92 4.03
CA LEU A 52 0.66 -4.61 3.37
C LEU A 52 1.74 -5.65 3.67
N GLU A 53 1.82 -6.16 4.89
CA GLU A 53 2.73 -7.24 5.28
C GLU A 53 2.44 -8.52 4.49
N ALA A 54 1.17 -8.88 4.32
CA ALA A 54 0.76 -10.04 3.54
C ALA A 54 1.12 -9.93 2.04
N LEU A 55 1.21 -8.72 1.49
CA LEU A 55 1.61 -8.49 0.09
C LEU A 55 3.12 -8.59 -0.12
N ALA A 56 3.93 -8.45 0.93
CA ALA A 56 5.39 -8.54 0.91
C ALA A 56 6.06 -7.70 -0.21
N LEU A 57 5.55 -6.48 -0.43
CA LEU A 57 6.01 -5.61 -1.51
C LEU A 57 7.35 -4.93 -1.19
N PRO A 58 8.21 -4.69 -2.19
CA PRO A 58 9.29 -3.72 -2.06
C PRO A 58 8.70 -2.36 -1.66
N THR A 59 9.08 -1.90 -0.47
CA THR A 59 8.51 -0.71 0.16
C THR A 59 9.62 0.22 0.58
N VAL A 60 9.54 1.49 0.17
CA VAL A 60 10.40 2.55 0.73
C VAL A 60 9.70 3.24 1.89
N ARG A 61 10.49 3.81 2.80
CA ARG A 61 9.98 4.47 4.00
C ARG A 61 9.61 5.93 3.73
N GLY A 62 8.34 6.27 3.85
CA GLY A 62 7.82 7.63 3.71
C GLY A 62 8.10 8.53 4.92
N ASN A 63 7.74 9.81 4.87
CA ASN A 63 7.94 10.74 5.99
C ASN A 63 6.99 10.49 7.16
N HIS A 64 5.77 10.04 6.92
CA HIS A 64 4.86 9.64 7.97
C HIS A 64 5.34 8.34 8.63
N ASP A 65 5.84 7.37 7.86
CA ASP A 65 6.43 6.14 8.42
C ASP A 65 7.67 6.41 9.30
N ARG A 66 8.34 7.56 9.10
CA ARG A 66 9.43 8.01 9.99
C ARG A 66 8.95 8.52 11.33
N ARG A 67 7.72 9.02 11.42
CA ARG A 67 7.15 9.64 12.61
C ARG A 67 6.30 8.69 13.46
N VAL A 68 5.77 7.63 12.86
CA VAL A 68 4.85 6.67 13.49
C VAL A 68 5.58 5.40 13.99
N ALA A 69 6.89 5.28 13.74
CA ALA A 69 7.72 4.12 14.09
C ALA A 69 8.21 4.12 15.55
#